data_AF-I7LFR9-F1
#
_entry.id   AF-I7LFR9-F1
#
_cell.length_a   1.000
_cell.length_b   1.000
_cell.length_c   1.000
_cell.angle_alpha   90.00
_cell.angle_beta   90.00
_cell.angle_gamma   90.00
#
_symmetry.space_group_name_H-M   'P 1'
#
loop_
_entity.id
_entity.type
_entity.pdbx_description
1 polymer ?
#
loop_
_entity_poly.entity_id
_entity_poly.type
_entity_poly.pdbx_seq_one_letter_code
_entity_poly.pdbx_strand_id
1 'polypeptide(L)'
;MEGYNLISLENSNLKSTNNKISGSDPIKNGVIIYQSMSGDAETSVIKGAVFQAKDSTLSTNISSGAMFYLTNTTGRIVLSNTNLNFDSDRIDLLNVSGNNSNNWGIKGKNGATLDFTATKQSLKGDIVVDSISRLNYYLLNGSTYTGKMKIIANKYATSSTKTKAPLTVNIDKSSKWIVTGNSTITNLNLANGGKIVDSDGNTVTIIANGKTVQKGSSKYTVTVTGEYSIQVTTTKNNKFK
;
A
#
# COMPACT_ATOMS: atom_id res chain seq x y z
N MET A 1 -16.07 1.56 0.69
CA MET A 1 -16.46 0.17 0.41
C MET A 1 -16.40 -0.60 1.71
N GLU A 2 -17.50 -1.26 2.06
CA GLU A 2 -17.60 -2.05 3.29
C GLU A 2 -17.73 -3.55 2.98
N GLY A 3 -17.29 -4.43 3.89
CA GLY A 3 -17.52 -5.88 3.81
C GLY A 3 -16.89 -6.57 2.59
N TYR A 4 -17.60 -7.53 2.00
CA TYR A 4 -17.11 -8.42 0.92
C TYR A 4 -17.39 -7.93 -0.50
N ASN A 5 -17.59 -6.62 -0.64
CA ASN A 5 -17.99 -6.03 -1.92
C ASN A 5 -16.87 -6.10 -2.97
N LEU A 6 -17.27 -6.18 -4.24
CA LEU A 6 -16.40 -6.05 -5.40
C LEU A 6 -16.80 -4.78 -6.17
N ILE A 7 -15.84 -3.89 -6.39
CA ILE A 7 -15.94 -2.84 -7.40
C ILE A 7 -14.95 -3.15 -8.51
N SER A 8 -15.44 -3.23 -9.74
CA SER A 8 -14.64 -3.37 -10.95
C SER A 8 -14.90 -2.19 -11.88
N LEU A 9 -13.85 -1.45 -12.22
CA LEU A 9 -13.89 -0.32 -13.15
C LEU A 9 -13.06 -0.67 -14.38
N GLU A 10 -13.67 -0.61 -15.56
CA GLU A 10 -13.01 -0.83 -16.84
C GLU A 10 -13.34 0.33 -17.77
N ASN A 11 -12.34 0.89 -18.45
CA ASN A 11 -12.54 2.00 -19.40
C ASN A 11 -13.37 3.16 -18.81
N SER A 12 -13.11 3.49 -17.54
CA SER A 12 -13.97 4.36 -16.73
C SER A 12 -13.24 5.60 -16.24
N ASN A 13 -14.00 6.66 -15.97
CA ASN A 13 -13.53 7.85 -15.28
C ASN A 13 -14.30 8.02 -13.96
N LEU A 14 -13.61 7.88 -12.82
CA LEU A 14 -14.18 8.08 -11.49
C LEU A 14 -13.52 9.28 -10.81
N LYS A 15 -14.32 10.25 -10.35
CA LYS A 15 -13.84 11.42 -9.64
C LYS A 15 -14.50 11.56 -8.27
N SER A 16 -13.69 11.51 -7.21
CA SER A 16 -14.12 11.93 -5.88
C SER A 16 -14.05 13.45 -5.78
N THR A 17 -15.15 14.10 -5.40
CA THR A 17 -15.26 15.57 -5.32
C THR A 17 -15.19 16.10 -3.90
N ASN A 18 -15.31 15.23 -2.89
CA ASN A 18 -15.26 15.62 -1.49
C ASN A 18 -13.81 15.91 -1.03
N ASN A 19 -13.58 17.07 -0.43
CA ASN A 19 -12.30 17.46 0.18
C ASN A 19 -12.42 17.67 1.71
N LYS A 20 -13.47 17.12 2.32
CA LYS A 20 -13.64 17.12 3.77
C LYS A 20 -13.50 15.70 4.30
N ILE A 21 -13.17 15.59 5.58
CA ILE A 21 -13.45 14.36 6.31
C ILE A 21 -14.97 14.17 6.26
N SER A 22 -15.42 13.05 5.68
CA SER A 22 -16.84 12.72 5.54
C SER A 22 -17.27 11.72 6.59
N GLY A 23 -18.43 11.97 7.21
CA GLY A 23 -19.01 11.07 8.20
C GLY A 23 -18.03 10.76 9.33
N SER A 24 -17.73 9.48 9.51
CA SER A 24 -16.87 8.98 10.57
C SER A 24 -15.40 8.86 10.16
N ASP A 25 -15.00 9.21 8.93
CA ASP A 25 -13.65 8.95 8.45
C ASP A 25 -12.57 9.60 9.34
N PRO A 26 -11.45 8.92 9.63
CA PRO A 26 -10.36 9.51 10.42
C PRO A 26 -9.48 10.45 9.59
N ILE A 27 -9.48 10.29 8.27
CA ILE A 27 -8.68 11.09 7.32
C ILE A 27 -9.49 11.37 6.05
N LYS A 28 -9.11 12.44 5.33
CA LYS A 28 -9.56 12.62 3.95
C LYS A 28 -9.07 11.45 3.09
N ASN A 29 -9.92 10.94 2.21
CA ASN A 29 -9.59 9.80 1.37
C ASN A 29 -10.25 9.90 -0.01
N GLY A 30 -9.59 9.39 -1.05
CA GLY A 30 -10.17 9.26 -2.39
C GLY A 30 -11.09 8.05 -2.48
N VAL A 31 -10.57 6.91 -2.02
CA VAL A 31 -11.26 5.62 -1.89
C VAL A 31 -10.97 5.07 -0.50
N ILE A 32 -12.02 4.72 0.24
CA ILE A 32 -11.91 3.98 1.51
C ILE A 32 -12.40 2.54 1.37
N ILE A 33 -11.67 1.59 1.93
CA ILE A 33 -12.12 0.21 2.16
C ILE A 33 -12.08 -0.05 3.66
N TYR A 34 -13.22 -0.35 4.28
CA TYR A 34 -13.34 -0.46 5.73
C TYR A 34 -14.36 -1.51 6.17
N GLN A 35 -14.49 -1.74 7.47
CA GLN A 35 -15.63 -2.43 8.10
C GLN A 35 -16.11 -1.62 9.31
N SER A 36 -17.43 -1.43 9.46
CA SER A 36 -17.99 -0.60 10.54
C SER A 36 -18.27 -1.36 11.84
N MET A 37 -18.63 -2.64 11.77
CA MET A 37 -19.03 -3.41 12.96
C MET A 37 -17.84 -3.72 13.89
N SER A 38 -18.03 -3.49 15.18
CA SER A 38 -17.05 -3.82 16.23
C SER A 38 -16.98 -5.33 16.42
N GLY A 39 -15.81 -5.94 16.21
CA GLY A 39 -15.53 -7.32 16.64
C GLY A 39 -15.08 -8.29 15.55
N ASP A 40 -15.60 -8.17 14.31
CA ASP A 40 -15.50 -9.26 13.32
C ASP A 40 -15.06 -8.79 11.92
N ALA A 41 -13.92 -8.11 11.81
CA ALA A 41 -13.29 -7.96 10.49
C ALA A 41 -12.65 -9.31 10.11
N GLU A 42 -13.21 -9.97 9.08
CA GLU A 42 -12.65 -11.23 8.58
C GLU A 42 -11.16 -11.06 8.26
N THR A 43 -10.34 -11.98 8.74
CA THR A 43 -8.87 -11.88 8.62
C THR A 43 -8.35 -12.44 7.30
N SER A 44 -9.22 -13.07 6.50
CA SER A 44 -8.84 -13.73 5.25
C SER A 44 -8.99 -12.82 4.03
N VAL A 45 -7.91 -12.63 3.26
CA VAL A 45 -7.89 -11.89 1.98
C VAL A 45 -8.77 -12.51 0.90
N ILE A 46 -9.11 -13.78 1.04
CA ILE A 46 -9.99 -14.51 0.11
C ILE A 46 -11.44 -14.05 0.27
N LYS A 47 -11.82 -13.67 1.49
CA LYS A 47 -13.11 -13.05 1.83
C LYS A 47 -12.91 -11.56 2.13
N GLY A 48 -12.05 -10.86 1.40
CA GLY A 48 -11.86 -9.42 1.56
C GLY A 48 -12.61 -8.63 0.50
N ALA A 49 -12.85 -7.34 0.79
CA ALA A 49 -13.30 -6.37 -0.23
C ALA A 49 -12.34 -6.35 -1.42
N VAL A 50 -12.85 -6.20 -2.64
CA VAL A 50 -12.03 -6.13 -3.85
C VAL A 50 -12.33 -4.84 -4.59
N PHE A 51 -11.31 -4.01 -4.76
CA PHE A 51 -11.35 -2.86 -5.66
C PHE A 51 -10.41 -3.13 -6.83
N GLN A 52 -10.92 -3.10 -8.05
CA GLN A 52 -10.08 -3.25 -9.22
C GLN A 52 -10.42 -2.19 -10.27
N ALA A 53 -9.39 -1.67 -10.93
CA ALA A 53 -9.54 -0.71 -12.02
C ALA A 53 -8.57 -1.03 -13.15
N LYS A 54 -9.07 -1.04 -14.38
CA LYS A 54 -8.29 -1.27 -15.59
C LYS A 54 -8.62 -0.24 -16.66
N ASP A 55 -7.59 0.23 -17.37
CA ASP A 55 -7.73 1.18 -18.49
C ASP A 55 -8.60 2.40 -18.10
N SER A 56 -8.42 2.89 -16.88
CA SER A 56 -9.34 3.85 -16.24
C SER A 56 -8.60 5.06 -15.68
N THR A 57 -9.32 6.15 -15.36
CA THR A 57 -8.78 7.28 -14.61
C THR A 57 -9.53 7.43 -13.29
N LEU A 58 -8.78 7.51 -12.19
CA LEU A 58 -9.30 7.84 -10.86
C LEU A 58 -8.74 9.19 -10.42
N SER A 59 -9.60 10.12 -10.06
CA SER A 59 -9.21 11.46 -9.61
C SER A 59 -9.83 11.80 -8.26
N THR A 60 -9.18 12.66 -7.49
CA THR A 60 -9.73 13.16 -6.22
C THR A 60 -9.45 14.65 -6.01
N ASN A 61 -10.39 15.34 -5.37
CA ASN A 61 -10.26 16.74 -4.97
C ASN A 61 -9.67 16.91 -3.55
N ILE A 62 -9.36 15.82 -2.83
CA ILE A 62 -8.77 15.93 -1.49
C ILE A 62 -7.44 16.70 -1.56
N SER A 63 -7.13 17.49 -0.53
CA SER A 63 -5.91 18.30 -0.45
C SER A 63 -4.85 17.76 0.52
N SER A 64 -5.17 16.63 1.16
CA SER A 64 -4.35 15.89 2.12
C SER A 64 -4.99 14.52 2.36
N GLY A 65 -4.34 13.66 3.15
CA GLY A 65 -4.83 12.32 3.44
C GLY A 65 -4.27 11.30 2.45
N ALA A 66 -5.08 10.37 1.96
CA ALA A 66 -4.61 9.31 1.06
C ALA A 66 -5.54 9.08 -0.13
N MET A 67 -4.99 8.72 -1.30
CA MET A 67 -5.79 8.27 -2.43
C MET A 67 -6.56 6.99 -2.07
N PHE A 68 -5.88 6.02 -1.47
CA PHE A 68 -6.50 4.82 -0.89
C PHE A 68 -6.30 4.78 0.62
N TYR A 69 -7.39 4.61 1.37
CA TYR A 69 -7.36 4.40 2.81
C TYR A 69 -8.00 3.07 3.18
N LEU A 70 -7.32 2.26 4.00
CA LEU A 70 -7.85 0.99 4.48
C LEU A 70 -7.74 0.89 6.00
N THR A 71 -8.83 0.44 6.62
CA THR A 71 -8.90 0.26 8.08
C THR A 71 -9.90 -0.80 8.50
N ASN A 72 -9.64 -1.49 9.62
CA ASN A 72 -10.53 -2.50 10.20
C ASN A 72 -11.06 -3.50 9.16
N THR A 73 -10.26 -3.95 8.20
CA THR A 73 -10.77 -4.81 7.12
C THR A 73 -9.65 -5.58 6.46
N THR A 74 -10.04 -6.60 5.72
CA THR A 74 -9.16 -7.26 4.77
C THR A 74 -9.63 -6.94 3.35
N GLY A 75 -8.69 -6.59 2.47
CA GLY A 75 -9.03 -6.21 1.11
C GLY A 75 -7.96 -6.50 0.07
N ARG A 76 -8.33 -6.28 -1.18
CA ARG A 76 -7.46 -6.38 -2.35
C ARG A 76 -7.67 -5.20 -3.26
N ILE A 77 -6.57 -4.62 -3.73
CA ILE A 77 -6.58 -3.60 -4.76
C ILE A 77 -5.78 -4.13 -5.95
N VAL A 78 -6.38 -4.12 -7.14
CA VAL A 78 -5.68 -4.46 -8.39
C VAL A 78 -5.85 -3.34 -9.40
N LEU A 79 -4.76 -2.68 -9.76
CA LEU A 79 -4.77 -1.62 -10.76
C LEU A 79 -4.01 -2.08 -12.01
N SER A 80 -4.60 -1.95 -13.20
CA SER A 80 -3.92 -2.19 -14.48
C SER A 80 -4.07 -1.05 -15.48
N ASN A 81 -2.97 -0.43 -15.93
CA ASN A 81 -3.03 0.72 -16.84
C ASN A 81 -4.07 1.80 -16.40
N THR A 82 -3.96 2.28 -15.16
CA THR A 82 -4.96 3.15 -14.52
C THR A 82 -4.29 4.45 -14.11
N ASN A 83 -4.74 5.56 -14.67
CA ASN A 83 -4.23 6.86 -14.30
C ASN A 83 -4.79 7.28 -12.93
N LEU A 84 -3.92 7.52 -11.95
CA LEU A 84 -4.30 8.13 -10.68
C LEU A 84 -3.92 9.60 -10.70
N ASN A 85 -4.92 10.48 -10.71
CA ASN A 85 -4.73 11.92 -10.79
C ASN A 85 -5.03 12.57 -9.44
N PHE A 86 -3.98 12.83 -8.67
CA PHE A 86 -4.01 13.53 -7.39
C PHE A 86 -2.66 14.19 -7.12
N ASP A 87 -2.63 15.15 -6.20
CA ASP A 87 -1.40 15.82 -5.77
C ASP A 87 -0.58 14.89 -4.86
N SER A 88 0.31 14.12 -5.47
CA SER A 88 1.15 13.12 -4.78
C SER A 88 2.20 13.70 -3.84
N ASP A 89 2.42 15.01 -3.84
CA ASP A 89 3.34 15.67 -2.91
C ASP A 89 2.65 15.98 -1.57
N ARG A 90 1.31 16.01 -1.56
CA ARG A 90 0.48 16.34 -0.38
C ARG A 90 -0.39 15.20 0.10
N ILE A 91 -0.61 14.21 -0.74
CA ILE A 91 -1.56 13.11 -0.52
C ILE A 91 -0.78 11.81 -0.66
N ASP A 92 -0.89 10.94 0.34
CA ASP A 92 -0.32 9.60 0.29
C ASP A 92 -0.99 8.80 -0.83
N LEU A 93 -0.24 7.95 -1.52
CA LEU A 93 -0.83 6.95 -2.40
C LEU A 93 -1.74 6.01 -1.59
N LEU A 94 -1.25 5.56 -0.43
CA LEU A 94 -1.88 4.50 0.34
C LEU A 94 -1.62 4.67 1.83
N ASN A 95 -2.69 4.60 2.61
CA ASN A 95 -2.64 4.51 4.07
C ASN A 95 -3.36 3.24 4.53
N VAL A 96 -2.62 2.31 5.14
CA VAL A 96 -3.14 1.06 5.70
C VAL A 96 -2.92 1.10 7.21
N SER A 97 -3.95 1.52 7.95
CA SER A 97 -3.81 1.71 9.40
C SER A 97 -5.08 1.39 10.15
N GLY A 98 -4.93 0.90 11.37
CA GLY A 98 -6.05 0.70 12.27
C GLY A 98 -6.63 2.04 12.72
N ASN A 99 -7.95 2.10 12.76
CA ASN A 99 -8.66 3.28 13.18
C ASN A 99 -8.70 3.37 14.72
N ASN A 100 -8.45 4.58 15.23
CA ASN A 100 -8.40 4.85 16.67
C ASN A 100 -9.43 5.89 17.15
N SER A 101 -10.33 6.33 16.27
CA SER A 101 -11.11 7.56 16.50
C SER A 101 -12.62 7.43 16.38
N ASN A 102 -13.14 6.45 15.63
CA ASN A 102 -14.56 6.44 15.23
C ASN A 102 -15.34 5.15 15.60
N ASN A 103 -14.79 4.31 16.48
CA ASN A 103 -15.37 3.03 16.94
C ASN A 103 -15.53 1.93 15.88
N TRP A 104 -14.96 2.08 14.67
CA TRP A 104 -14.78 0.95 13.75
C TRP A 104 -13.69 0.02 14.27
N GLY A 105 -14.12 -1.04 14.96
CA GLY A 105 -13.26 -2.02 15.61
C GLY A 105 -12.74 -1.57 16.98
N ILE A 106 -11.83 -2.37 17.53
CA ILE A 106 -11.15 -2.15 18.81
C ILE A 106 -9.82 -1.45 18.56
N LYS A 107 -9.64 -0.29 19.18
CA LYS A 107 -8.41 0.52 19.10
C LYS A 107 -7.18 -0.33 19.43
N GLY A 108 -6.13 -0.20 18.62
CA GLY A 108 -4.90 -0.95 18.80
C GLY A 108 -4.97 -2.44 18.47
N LYS A 109 -6.14 -2.99 18.10
CA LYS A 109 -6.28 -4.40 17.70
C LYS A 109 -6.67 -4.58 16.25
N ASN A 110 -7.57 -3.75 15.74
CA ASN A 110 -8.12 -3.90 14.40
C ASN A 110 -7.39 -3.01 13.39
N GLY A 111 -6.31 -3.55 12.81
CA GLY A 111 -5.64 -2.99 11.64
C GLY A 111 -6.37 -3.30 10.33
N ALA A 112 -5.69 -3.07 9.20
CA ALA A 112 -6.11 -3.56 7.90
C ALA A 112 -5.12 -4.56 7.31
N THR A 113 -5.61 -5.54 6.55
CA THR A 113 -4.78 -6.46 5.76
C THR A 113 -5.05 -6.25 4.28
N LEU A 114 -4.01 -5.96 3.49
CA LEU A 114 -4.15 -5.59 2.09
C LEU A 114 -3.17 -6.32 1.18
N ASP A 115 -3.68 -6.88 0.09
CA ASP A 115 -2.89 -7.16 -1.10
C ASP A 115 -3.12 -6.04 -2.13
N PHE A 116 -2.11 -5.22 -2.40
CA PHE A 116 -2.15 -4.19 -3.43
C PHE A 116 -1.28 -4.63 -4.60
N THR A 117 -1.88 -4.77 -5.79
CA THR A 117 -1.18 -5.14 -7.01
C THR A 117 -1.27 -4.05 -8.06
N ALA A 118 -0.10 -3.59 -8.49
CA ALA A 118 0.07 -2.70 -9.62
C ALA A 118 0.60 -3.50 -10.82
N THR A 119 -0.07 -3.42 -11.96
CA THR A 119 0.39 -4.09 -13.19
C THR A 119 0.32 -3.19 -14.42
N LYS A 120 1.43 -2.99 -15.13
CA LYS A 120 1.55 -1.93 -16.16
C LYS A 120 1.12 -0.56 -15.61
N GLN A 121 1.61 -0.21 -14.43
CA GLN A 121 1.21 1.00 -13.70
C GLN A 121 2.34 1.99 -13.54
N SER A 122 2.00 3.27 -13.42
CA SER A 122 2.89 4.31 -12.92
C SER A 122 2.22 5.00 -11.73
N LEU A 123 2.66 4.66 -10.51
CA LEU A 123 2.07 5.14 -9.26
C LEU A 123 3.02 6.14 -8.59
N LYS A 124 2.45 7.17 -7.95
CA LYS A 124 3.18 8.19 -7.19
C LYS A 124 2.51 8.46 -5.85
N GLY A 125 3.28 8.93 -4.87
CA GLY A 125 2.81 9.30 -3.53
C GLY A 125 3.32 8.33 -2.47
N ASP A 126 3.35 8.76 -1.22
CA ASP A 126 3.90 7.96 -0.13
C ASP A 126 2.99 6.79 0.27
N ILE A 127 3.57 5.75 0.88
CA ILE A 127 2.81 4.64 1.47
C ILE A 127 3.09 4.57 2.97
N VAL A 128 2.01 4.56 3.76
CA VAL A 128 2.06 4.48 5.22
C VAL A 128 1.33 3.22 5.67
N VAL A 129 1.99 2.42 6.51
CA VAL A 129 1.39 1.24 7.15
C VAL A 129 1.63 1.32 8.65
N ASP A 130 0.61 1.07 9.48
CA ASP A 130 0.81 1.04 10.92
C ASP A 130 1.25 -0.33 11.46
N SER A 131 1.72 -0.36 12.71
CA SER A 131 2.29 -1.57 13.30
C SER A 131 1.30 -2.70 13.57
N ILE A 132 -0.01 -2.49 13.38
CA ILE A 132 -1.06 -3.52 13.57
C ILE A 132 -1.72 -3.92 12.24
N SER A 133 -1.32 -3.28 11.14
CA SER A 133 -1.82 -3.53 9.79
C SER A 133 -0.77 -4.23 8.94
N ARG A 134 -1.22 -4.93 7.90
CA ARG A 134 -0.38 -5.65 6.95
C ARG A 134 -0.64 -5.19 5.52
N LEU A 135 0.43 -4.93 4.78
CA LEU A 135 0.41 -4.68 3.34
C LEU A 135 1.37 -5.66 2.63
N ASN A 136 0.85 -6.43 1.68
CA ASN A 136 1.63 -7.05 0.63
C ASN A 136 1.49 -6.19 -0.65
N TYR A 137 2.56 -5.47 -1.00
CA TYR A 137 2.59 -4.59 -2.16
C TYR A 137 3.31 -5.28 -3.32
N TYR A 138 2.69 -5.28 -4.51
CA TYR A 138 3.20 -5.97 -5.70
C TYR A 138 3.34 -5.00 -6.87
N LEU A 139 4.57 -4.86 -7.39
CA LEU A 139 4.89 -4.19 -8.64
C LEU A 139 5.20 -5.23 -9.70
N LEU A 140 4.27 -5.39 -10.65
CA LEU A 140 4.31 -6.44 -11.66
C LEU A 140 4.24 -5.85 -13.08
N ASN A 141 4.71 -6.62 -14.07
CA ASN A 141 4.57 -6.37 -15.50
C ASN A 141 4.89 -4.92 -15.91
N GLY A 142 6.12 -4.47 -15.63
CA GLY A 142 6.61 -3.15 -16.04
C GLY A 142 6.10 -2.00 -15.18
N SER A 143 5.67 -2.26 -13.94
CA SER A 143 5.15 -1.21 -13.09
C SER A 143 6.25 -0.34 -12.47
N THR A 144 5.95 0.93 -12.29
CA THR A 144 6.78 1.90 -11.58
C THR A 144 6.02 2.45 -10.39
N TYR A 145 6.67 2.47 -9.22
CA TYR A 145 6.20 3.22 -8.05
C TYR A 145 7.22 4.29 -7.70
N THR A 146 6.77 5.52 -7.45
CA THR A 146 7.60 6.65 -7.01
C THR A 146 7.11 7.17 -5.66
N GLY A 147 7.92 7.03 -4.62
CA GLY A 147 7.56 7.45 -3.27
C GLY A 147 8.46 6.81 -2.21
N LYS A 148 8.25 7.17 -0.94
CA LYS A 148 8.86 6.45 0.21
C LYS A 148 7.80 5.61 0.91
N MET A 149 8.24 4.58 1.62
CA MET A 149 7.36 3.74 2.41
C MET A 149 7.77 3.78 3.89
N LYS A 150 6.77 3.85 4.77
CA LYS A 150 6.99 3.95 6.21
C LYS A 150 6.09 2.99 6.98
N ILE A 151 6.68 2.35 7.98
CA ILE A 151 5.96 1.69 9.06
C ILE A 151 5.87 2.69 10.23
N ILE A 152 4.66 2.99 10.69
CA ILE A 152 4.42 3.86 11.84
C ILE A 152 3.90 3.06 13.04
N ALA A 153 4.22 3.50 14.25
CA ALA A 153 3.68 2.86 15.45
C ALA A 153 2.19 3.19 15.57
N ASN A 154 1.35 2.17 15.78
CA ASN A 154 0.01 2.40 16.28
C ASN A 154 0.09 2.66 17.79
N LYS A 155 -0.38 3.83 18.22
CA LYS A 155 -0.27 4.32 19.61
C LYS A 155 -0.90 3.39 20.64
N TYR A 156 -1.92 2.62 20.26
CA TYR A 156 -2.68 1.74 21.15
C TYR A 156 -2.26 0.27 21.02
N ALA A 157 -1.28 -0.03 20.17
CA ALA A 157 -0.81 -1.39 19.98
C ALA A 157 -0.05 -1.89 21.21
N THR A 158 -0.44 -3.07 21.67
CA THR A 158 0.33 -3.91 22.59
C THR A 158 1.32 -4.79 21.82
N SER A 159 2.28 -5.39 22.52
CA SER A 159 3.21 -6.35 21.89
C SER A 159 2.49 -7.52 21.20
N SER A 160 1.33 -7.95 21.72
CA SER A 160 0.54 -9.05 21.17
C SER A 160 -0.32 -8.70 19.97
N THR A 161 -0.55 -7.41 19.71
CA THR A 161 -1.41 -6.93 18.60
C THR A 161 -0.61 -6.43 17.41
N LYS A 162 0.70 -6.16 17.60
CA LYS A 162 1.60 -5.82 16.50
C LYS A 162 1.74 -6.99 15.54
N THR A 163 1.63 -6.71 14.25
CA THR A 163 1.99 -7.69 13.23
C THR A 163 3.51 -7.80 13.13
N LYS A 164 3.99 -9.00 12.82
CA LYS A 164 5.41 -9.27 12.58
C LYS A 164 5.88 -8.76 11.23
N ALA A 165 4.97 -8.60 10.26
CA ALA A 165 5.27 -8.16 8.91
C ALA A 165 4.29 -7.08 8.43
N PRO A 166 4.37 -5.85 8.96
CA PRO A 166 3.53 -4.75 8.50
C PRO A 166 3.62 -4.50 7.00
N LEU A 167 4.81 -4.61 6.41
CA LEU A 167 5.02 -4.21 5.02
C LEU A 167 5.95 -5.18 4.28
N THR A 168 5.38 -5.90 3.32
CA THR A 168 6.10 -6.76 2.38
C THR A 168 6.03 -6.17 0.99
N VAL A 169 7.18 -5.92 0.36
CA VAL A 169 7.28 -5.35 -0.98
C VAL A 169 7.78 -6.42 -1.96
N ASN A 170 7.09 -6.56 -3.08
CA ASN A 170 7.40 -7.53 -4.13
C ASN A 170 7.58 -6.79 -5.45
N ILE A 171 8.76 -6.89 -6.05
CA ILE A 171 9.10 -6.19 -7.29
C ILE A 171 9.57 -7.22 -8.31
N ASP A 172 8.80 -7.40 -9.38
CA ASP A 172 9.18 -8.32 -10.43
C ASP A 172 10.36 -7.81 -11.28
N LYS A 173 10.88 -8.69 -12.13
CA LYS A 173 12.07 -8.44 -12.96
C LYS A 173 11.96 -7.27 -13.94
N SER A 174 10.74 -6.79 -14.20
CA SER A 174 10.46 -5.74 -15.16
C SER A 174 10.07 -4.42 -14.51
N SER A 175 9.85 -4.43 -13.19
CA SER A 175 9.29 -3.32 -12.44
C SER A 175 10.35 -2.57 -11.66
N LYS A 176 10.03 -1.34 -11.25
CA LYS A 176 10.95 -0.48 -10.49
C LYS A 176 10.27 0.31 -9.39
N TRP A 177 11.00 0.51 -8.29
CA TRP A 177 10.68 1.47 -7.25
C TRP A 177 11.68 2.64 -7.32
N ILE A 178 11.15 3.83 -7.58
CA ILE A 178 11.87 5.11 -7.48
C ILE A 178 11.66 5.67 -6.06
N VAL A 179 12.72 5.59 -5.26
CA VAL A 179 12.73 6.00 -3.86
C VAL A 179 12.91 7.52 -3.76
N THR A 180 12.01 8.18 -3.04
CA THR A 180 12.07 9.64 -2.80
C THR A 180 12.57 10.00 -1.39
N GLY A 181 12.88 9.00 -0.58
CA GLY A 181 13.31 9.16 0.81
C GLY A 181 13.67 7.83 1.47
N ASN A 182 14.43 7.90 2.57
CA ASN A 182 14.73 6.70 3.38
C ASN A 182 13.43 5.98 3.75
N SER A 183 13.43 4.66 3.53
CA SER A 183 12.25 3.82 3.70
C SER A 183 12.56 2.64 4.60
N THR A 184 11.60 2.26 5.44
CA THR A 184 11.70 1.07 6.29
C THR A 184 10.54 0.14 5.97
N ILE A 185 10.86 -1.07 5.58
CA ILE A 185 9.91 -2.14 5.25
C ILE A 185 10.28 -3.41 6.02
N THR A 186 9.35 -4.34 6.13
CA THR A 186 9.62 -5.61 6.82
C THR A 186 10.31 -6.57 5.89
N ASN A 187 9.68 -6.92 4.77
CA ASN A 187 10.21 -7.91 3.84
C ASN A 187 10.34 -7.31 2.43
N LEU A 188 11.38 -7.73 1.71
CA LEU A 188 11.63 -7.34 0.34
C LEU A 188 11.89 -8.56 -0.53
N ASN A 189 11.06 -8.73 -1.55
CA ASN A 189 11.22 -9.72 -2.61
C ASN A 189 11.56 -8.98 -3.91
N LEU A 190 12.85 -8.89 -4.24
CA LEU A 190 13.36 -8.17 -5.41
C LEU A 190 13.84 -9.17 -6.46
N ALA A 191 12.99 -9.48 -7.44
CA ALA A 191 13.37 -10.42 -8.49
C ALA A 191 14.55 -9.89 -9.30
N ASN A 192 15.42 -10.81 -9.76
CA ASN A 192 16.55 -10.46 -10.62
C ASN A 192 16.08 -9.67 -11.86
N GLY A 193 16.57 -8.43 -12.00
CA GLY A 193 16.17 -7.48 -13.05
C GLY A 193 15.27 -6.34 -12.55
N GLY A 194 14.55 -6.55 -11.45
CA GLY A 194 13.79 -5.51 -10.77
C GLY A 194 14.73 -4.45 -10.20
N LYS A 195 14.26 -3.21 -10.10
CA LYS A 195 15.12 -2.07 -9.74
C LYS A 195 14.60 -1.29 -8.55
N ILE A 196 15.51 -0.88 -7.68
CA ILE A 196 15.27 0.14 -6.65
C ILE A 196 16.31 1.24 -6.84
N VAL A 197 15.85 2.41 -7.26
CA VAL A 197 16.68 3.55 -7.67
C VAL A 197 16.11 4.85 -7.09
N ASP A 198 16.83 5.96 -7.16
CA ASP A 198 16.25 7.30 -6.93
C ASP A 198 15.79 7.97 -8.23
N SER A 199 15.37 9.23 -8.15
CA SER A 199 14.89 10.03 -9.28
C SER A 199 15.92 10.20 -10.39
N ASP A 200 17.20 10.17 -10.03
CA ASP A 200 18.31 10.37 -10.97
C ASP A 200 18.76 9.03 -11.58
N GLY A 201 18.12 7.93 -11.18
CA GLY A 201 18.43 6.58 -11.64
C GLY A 201 19.58 5.91 -10.87
N ASN A 202 20.09 6.54 -9.80
CA ASN A 202 21.13 5.94 -8.98
C ASN A 202 20.58 4.75 -8.20
N THR A 203 21.31 3.65 -8.19
CA THR A 203 20.98 2.48 -7.37
C THR A 203 20.89 2.87 -5.90
N VAL A 204 19.86 2.39 -5.20
CA VAL A 204 19.65 2.62 -3.77
C VAL A 204 20.38 1.56 -2.95
N THR A 205 20.96 1.97 -1.82
CA THR A 205 21.54 1.01 -0.86
C THR A 205 20.42 0.28 -0.12
N ILE A 206 20.49 -1.05 -0.06
CA ILE A 206 19.55 -1.90 0.67
C ILE A 206 20.27 -2.57 1.84
N ILE A 207 19.76 -2.35 3.03
CA ILE A 207 20.24 -2.96 4.27
C ILE A 207 19.17 -3.93 4.77
N ALA A 208 19.45 -5.23 4.73
CA ALA A 208 18.57 -6.27 5.25
C ALA A 208 19.17 -6.91 6.50
N ASN A 209 18.42 -6.90 7.61
CA ASN A 209 18.87 -7.44 8.91
C ASN A 209 20.27 -6.95 9.31
N GLY A 210 20.52 -5.65 9.14
CA GLY A 210 21.79 -5.00 9.47
C GLY A 210 22.93 -5.25 8.47
N LYS A 211 22.72 -6.03 7.41
CA LYS A 211 23.73 -6.30 6.37
C LYS A 211 23.38 -5.58 5.08
N THR A 212 24.38 -4.99 4.42
CA THR A 212 24.19 -4.42 3.08
C THR A 212 24.05 -5.55 2.08
N VAL A 213 22.87 -5.72 1.49
CA VAL A 213 22.60 -6.74 0.45
C VAL A 213 22.67 -6.18 -0.97
N GLN A 214 22.57 -4.85 -1.09
CA GLN A 214 22.82 -4.12 -2.33
C GLN A 214 23.48 -2.79 -1.97
N LYS A 215 24.64 -2.51 -2.54
CA LYS A 215 25.28 -1.20 -2.41
C LYS A 215 24.85 -0.30 -3.56
N GLY A 216 24.54 0.95 -3.26
CA GLY A 216 24.12 1.95 -4.24
C GLY A 216 24.81 3.30 -4.04
N SER A 217 24.72 4.17 -5.05
CA SER A 217 25.22 5.55 -5.05
C SER A 217 24.17 6.58 -4.65
N SER A 218 22.88 6.20 -4.57
CA SER A 218 21.84 7.08 -4.08
C SER A 218 22.11 7.52 -2.64
N LYS A 219 21.70 8.75 -2.31
CA LYS A 219 21.68 9.27 -0.94
C LYS A 219 20.66 8.56 -0.03
N TYR A 220 19.70 7.83 -0.62
CA TYR A 220 18.66 7.14 0.12
C TYR A 220 19.04 5.69 0.45
N THR A 221 18.44 5.18 1.52
CA THR A 221 18.56 3.79 1.95
C THR A 221 17.18 3.16 2.13
N VAL A 222 17.05 1.90 1.70
CA VAL A 222 15.92 1.03 2.06
C VAL A 222 16.38 0.05 3.14
N THR A 223 15.76 0.15 4.30
CA THR A 223 16.00 -0.76 5.43
C THR A 223 14.93 -1.85 5.45
N VAL A 224 15.37 -3.10 5.40
CA VAL A 224 14.54 -4.31 5.47
C VAL A 224 14.79 -4.97 6.82
N THR A 225 13.78 -4.98 7.69
CA THR A 225 13.92 -5.47 9.07
C THR A 225 13.66 -6.97 9.24
N GLY A 226 13.19 -7.62 8.18
CA GLY A 226 12.89 -9.03 8.09
C GLY A 226 13.58 -9.63 6.88
N GLU A 227 12.85 -10.35 6.04
CA GLU A 227 13.46 -11.16 4.98
C GLU A 227 13.77 -10.35 3.72
N TYR A 228 14.94 -10.62 3.14
CA TYR A 228 15.28 -10.23 1.78
C TYR A 228 15.36 -11.48 0.92
N SER A 229 14.64 -11.51 -0.21
CA SER A 229 14.67 -12.60 -1.17
C SER A 229 14.66 -12.08 -2.60
N ILE A 230 14.99 -12.97 -3.54
CA ILE A 230 14.93 -12.71 -4.99
C ILE A 230 13.73 -13.41 -5.66
N GLN A 231 12.81 -13.96 -4.87
CA GLN A 231 11.66 -14.70 -5.37
C GLN A 231 10.38 -13.89 -5.17
N VAL A 232 9.69 -13.57 -6.27
CA VAL A 232 8.36 -12.96 -6.23
C VAL A 232 7.32 -14.03 -6.50
N THR A 233 6.50 -14.32 -5.49
CA THR A 233 5.38 -15.27 -5.60
C THR A 233 4.07 -14.50 -5.74
N THR A 234 3.31 -14.80 -6.79
CA THR A 234 1.97 -14.26 -7.02
C THR A 234 0.93 -15.37 -6.95
N THR A 235 -0.30 -15.02 -6.65
CA THR A 235 -1.46 -15.91 -6.68
C THR A 235 -2.49 -15.41 -7.70
N LYS A 236 -3.61 -16.13 -7.85
CA LYS A 236 -4.77 -15.64 -8.62
C LYS A 236 -5.33 -14.30 -8.11
N ASN A 237 -5.04 -13.94 -6.86
CA ASN A 237 -5.53 -12.70 -6.26
C ASN A 237 -4.80 -11.44 -6.76
N ASN A 238 -3.63 -11.61 -7.40
CA ASN A 238 -2.85 -10.52 -7.99
C ASN A 238 -3.27 -10.19 -9.43
N LYS A 239 -4.32 -10.83 -9.94
CA LYS A 239 -4.81 -10.61 -11.30
C LYS A 239 -6.13 -9.84 -11.25
N PHE A 240 -6.33 -8.98 -12.25
CA PHE A 240 -7.63 -8.38 -12.51
C PHE A 240 -8.61 -9.52 -12.81
N LYS A 241 -9.75 -9.54 -12.13
CA LYS A 241 -10.79 -10.55 -12.34
C LYS A 241 -11.64 -10.24 -13.55
#